data_AF-A0A8J2QG21-F1
#
_entry.id   AF-A0A8J2QG21-F1
#
_cell.length_a   1.000
_cell.length_b   1.000
_cell.length_c   1.000
_cell.angle_alpha   90.00
_cell.angle_beta   90.00
_cell.angle_gamma   90.00
#
_symmetry.space_group_name_H-M   'P 1'
#
loop_
_entity.id
_entity.type
_entity.pdbx_description
1 polymer ?
#
loop_
_entity_poly.entity_id
_entity_poly.type
_entity_poly.pdbx_seq_one_letter_code
_entity_poly.pdbx_strand_id
1 'polypeptide(L)'
;MPKKKSVPYIGTKLEFLAAGGANNLHKYINSRHKKLGPIFKECLGGKTDLVFLSDPELIRTLFMNLEGKYPIHILPEPWVLYEKVYGAQRGLFFMDGEEWLHNRRILNKFLLKESGDDWIGESIEKTVTDTMQSWKLNLENGGRFPNIDSELYRLSTNVIVNILLGTHGLEQSRHYNEMLSMLSDSVKKIFYTTTKLYSIPVKWCQKLNLKVWRDFKESVDLSLFLAKKITREMIVSKNESDGLIKRMTEEDMSPEIITRIVSDLIIAAGDTVGMIV
;
A
#
# COMPACT_ATOMS: atom_id res chain seq x y z
N MET A 1 31.66 5.57 5.04
CA MET A 1 30.32 5.88 5.57
C MET A 1 30.29 5.60 7.07
N PRO A 2 29.85 6.57 7.91
CA PRO A 2 29.68 6.36 9.34
C PRO A 2 28.83 5.11 9.62
N LYS A 3 29.36 4.17 10.41
CA LYS A 3 28.63 2.99 10.89
C LYS A 3 28.74 2.96 12.40
N LYS A 4 27.61 2.88 13.10
CA LYS A 4 27.64 2.71 14.56
C LYS A 4 28.20 1.33 14.91
N LYS A 5 29.01 1.24 15.97
CA LYS A 5 29.39 -0.06 16.56
C LYS A 5 28.12 -0.81 16.95
N SER A 6 27.97 -2.02 16.44
CA SER A 6 26.77 -2.86 16.60
C SER A 6 27.15 -4.22 17.17
N VAL A 7 26.24 -4.85 17.91
CA VAL A 7 26.45 -6.22 18.40
C VAL A 7 26.32 -7.18 17.20
N PRO A 8 27.20 -8.20 17.06
CA PRO A 8 27.08 -9.19 15.98
C PRO A 8 25.67 -9.80 15.93
N TYR A 9 25.10 -9.94 14.73
CA TYR A 9 23.75 -10.48 14.43
C TYR A 9 22.52 -9.72 14.97
N ILE A 10 22.66 -8.96 16.06
CA ILE A 10 21.60 -8.15 16.67
C ILE A 10 21.59 -6.73 16.10
N GLY A 11 22.73 -6.25 15.59
CA GLY A 11 22.82 -4.91 15.03
C GLY A 11 22.61 -3.86 16.12
N THR A 12 21.79 -2.85 15.83
CA THR A 12 21.31 -1.85 16.79
C THR A 12 19.87 -2.10 17.23
N LYS A 13 19.33 -3.30 16.99
CA LYS A 13 17.92 -3.65 17.24
C LYS A 13 17.47 -3.39 18.68
N LEU A 14 18.30 -3.71 19.69
CA LEU A 14 17.94 -3.46 21.09
C LEU A 14 17.79 -1.96 21.40
N GLU A 15 18.66 -1.13 20.84
CA GLU A 15 18.57 0.33 20.99
C GLU A 15 17.35 0.88 20.25
N PHE A 16 17.06 0.35 19.07
CA PHE A 16 15.86 0.69 18.31
C PHE A 16 14.57 0.35 19.09
N LEU A 17 14.51 -0.85 19.69
CA LEU A 17 13.40 -1.26 20.55
C LEU A 17 13.27 -0.36 21.79
N ALA A 18 14.39 -0.05 22.46
CA ALA A 18 14.41 0.85 23.61
C ALA A 18 13.96 2.28 23.26
N ALA A 19 14.15 2.72 22.02
CA ALA A 19 13.66 4.00 21.52
C ALA A 19 12.15 4.00 21.13
N GLY A 20 11.44 2.88 21.34
CA GLY A 20 10.02 2.72 21.04
C GLY A 20 9.73 1.97 19.74
N GLY A 21 10.75 1.36 19.10
CA GLY A 21 10.59 0.48 17.94
C GLY A 21 9.95 1.16 16.73
N ALA A 22 9.18 0.39 15.96
CA ALA A 22 8.57 0.84 14.70
C ALA A 22 7.78 2.16 14.81
N ASN A 23 7.04 2.35 15.90
CA ASN A 23 6.22 3.55 16.13
C ASN A 23 7.06 4.83 16.21
N ASN A 24 8.33 4.73 16.61
CA ASN A 24 9.24 5.86 16.77
C ASN A 24 10.40 5.83 15.76
N LEU A 25 10.32 5.04 14.69
CA LEU A 25 11.38 4.91 13.69
C LEU A 25 11.82 6.27 13.13
N HIS A 26 10.86 7.13 12.77
CA HIS A 26 11.14 8.48 12.27
C HIS A 26 11.95 9.34 13.26
N LYS A 27 11.63 9.29 14.57
CA LYS A 27 12.38 10.00 15.62
C LYS A 27 13.78 9.42 15.81
N TYR A 28 13.87 8.09 15.78
CA TYR A 28 15.13 7.37 15.91
C TYR A 28 16.10 7.74 14.78
N ILE A 29 15.64 7.66 13.53
CA ILE A 29 16.46 7.99 12.35
C ILE A 29 16.80 9.48 12.30
N ASN A 30 15.90 10.38 12.68
CA ASN A 30 16.22 11.80 12.82
C ASN A 30 17.34 12.05 13.85
N SER A 31 17.28 11.39 15.02
CA SER A 31 18.35 11.47 16.02
C SER A 31 19.68 10.91 15.49
N ARG A 32 19.64 9.89 14.63
CA ARG A 32 20.83 9.34 13.97
C ARG A 32 21.46 10.31 12.99
N HIS A 33 20.68 10.94 12.11
CA HIS A 33 21.19 11.96 11.19
C HIS A 33 21.85 13.12 11.94
N LYS A 34 21.24 13.59 13.04
CA LYS A 34 21.84 14.63 13.89
C LYS A 34 23.21 14.24 14.49
N LYS A 35 23.48 12.95 14.68
CA LYS A 35 24.72 12.44 15.31
C LYS A 35 25.77 11.99 14.29
N LEU A 36 25.35 11.39 13.19
CA LEU A 36 26.21 10.70 12.23
C LEU A 36 26.33 11.47 10.90
N GLY A 37 25.53 12.51 10.71
CA GLY A 37 25.51 13.33 9.51
C GLY A 37 24.48 12.89 8.46
N PRO A 38 24.58 13.45 7.24
CA PRO A 38 23.58 13.27 6.19
C PRO A 38 23.52 11.88 5.58
N ILE A 39 24.53 11.04 5.83
CA ILE A 39 24.62 9.67 5.34
C ILE A 39 25.22 8.77 6.41
N PHE A 40 24.53 7.67 6.73
CA PHE A 40 25.05 6.68 7.65
C PHE A 40 24.54 5.27 7.34
N LYS A 41 25.27 4.27 7.85
CA LYS A 41 24.93 2.86 7.74
C LYS A 41 24.47 2.32 9.08
N GLU A 42 23.36 1.58 9.08
CA GLU A 42 22.86 0.92 10.28
C GLU A 42 22.17 -0.41 9.97
N CYS A 43 22.35 -1.40 10.85
CA CYS A 43 21.65 -2.68 10.78
C CYS A 43 20.60 -2.71 11.89
N LEU A 44 19.32 -2.52 11.54
CA LEU A 44 18.18 -2.50 12.47
C LEU A 44 17.71 -3.92 12.85
N GLY A 45 18.54 -4.94 12.63
CA GLY A 45 18.28 -6.35 12.86
C GLY A 45 18.37 -7.19 11.58
N GLY A 46 18.68 -8.48 11.73
CA GLY A 46 18.85 -9.38 10.58
C GLY A 46 20.24 -9.30 9.96
N LYS A 47 20.34 -9.57 8.65
CA LYS A 47 21.61 -9.61 7.90
C LYS A 47 21.81 -8.44 6.94
N THR A 48 20.86 -7.50 6.88
CA THR A 48 20.87 -6.41 5.91
C THR A 48 21.35 -5.11 6.57
N ASP A 49 22.44 -4.55 6.02
CA ASP A 49 22.84 -3.19 6.34
C ASP A 49 21.95 -2.22 5.55
N LEU A 50 21.32 -1.26 6.23
CA LEU A 50 20.56 -0.19 5.61
C LEU A 50 21.43 1.07 5.52
N VAL A 51 21.28 1.80 4.42
CA VAL A 51 21.92 3.10 4.19
C VAL A 51 20.84 4.17 4.28
N PHE A 52 21.01 5.12 5.19
CA PHE A 52 20.08 6.23 5.39
C PHE A 52 20.68 7.50 4.82
N LEU A 53 19.88 8.23 4.04
CA LEU A 53 20.24 9.48 3.37
C LEU A 53 19.27 10.58 3.78
N SER A 54 19.79 11.77 4.08
CA SER A 54 18.97 12.97 4.34
C SER A 54 19.40 14.20 3.55
N ASP A 55 20.43 14.08 2.69
CA ASP A 55 20.92 15.17 1.86
C ASP A 55 20.34 15.09 0.44
N PRO A 56 19.75 16.17 -0.10
CA PRO A 56 19.15 16.17 -1.42
C PRO A 56 20.11 15.82 -2.56
N GLU A 57 21.38 16.22 -2.50
CA GLU A 57 22.38 15.93 -3.54
C GLU A 57 22.77 14.45 -3.54
N LEU A 58 22.86 13.83 -2.36
CA LEU A 58 23.06 12.39 -2.23
C LEU A 58 21.87 11.61 -2.79
N ILE A 59 20.64 12.05 -2.50
CA ILE A 59 19.42 11.45 -3.02
C ILE A 59 19.35 11.59 -4.55
N ARG A 60 19.68 12.77 -5.08
CA ARG A 60 19.79 12.99 -6.53
C ARG A 60 20.81 12.06 -7.17
N THR A 61 21.98 11.92 -6.55
CA THR A 61 23.04 11.02 -7.03
C THR A 61 22.59 9.56 -7.03
N LEU A 62 21.86 9.12 -6.00
CA LEU A 62 21.28 7.78 -5.93
C LEU A 62 20.37 7.51 -7.13
N PHE A 63 19.40 8.38 -7.37
CA PHE A 63 18.42 8.22 -8.45
C PHE A 63 19.06 8.34 -9.84
N MET A 64 19.96 9.31 -10.05
CA MET A 64 20.54 9.53 -11.38
C MET A 64 21.60 8.48 -11.76
N ASN A 65 22.38 7.99 -10.78
CA ASN A 65 23.60 7.25 -11.08
C ASN A 65 23.60 5.79 -10.60
N LEU A 66 22.77 5.43 -9.62
CA LEU A 66 22.89 4.14 -8.91
C LEU A 66 21.63 3.26 -8.96
N GLU A 67 20.44 3.83 -9.13
CA GLU A 67 19.16 3.08 -9.10
C GLU A 67 19.07 2.03 -10.22
N GLY A 68 19.62 2.35 -11.40
CA GLY A 68 19.61 1.47 -12.56
C GLY A 68 18.24 1.38 -13.24
N LYS A 69 18.08 0.40 -14.14
CA LYS A 69 16.87 0.23 -14.98
C LYS A 69 15.68 -0.38 -14.20
N TYR A 70 15.98 -1.17 -13.17
CA TYR A 70 15.00 -1.93 -12.40
C TYR A 70 15.18 -1.60 -10.92
N PRO A 71 14.56 -0.52 -10.41
CA PRO A 71 14.60 -0.18 -8.99
C PRO A 71 14.03 -1.34 -8.16
N ILE A 72 14.62 -1.57 -6.98
CA ILE A 72 14.18 -2.63 -6.05
C ILE A 72 13.62 -1.98 -4.79
N HIS A 73 12.44 -2.44 -4.37
CA HIS A 73 11.77 -1.94 -3.19
C HIS A 73 12.14 -2.75 -1.94
N ILE A 74 12.28 -2.07 -0.80
CA ILE A 74 12.41 -2.74 0.49
C ILE A 74 11.01 -3.18 0.94
N LEU A 75 10.74 -4.47 0.79
CA LEU A 75 9.49 -5.06 1.24
C LEU A 75 9.52 -5.35 2.76
N PRO A 76 8.40 -5.17 3.47
CA PRO A 76 8.33 -5.57 4.88
C PRO A 76 8.52 -7.09 5.05
N GLU A 77 9.39 -7.51 5.98
CA GLU A 77 9.72 -8.93 6.22
C GLU A 77 8.47 -9.84 6.40
N PRO A 78 7.40 -9.43 7.11
CA PRO A 78 6.19 -10.25 7.25
C PRO A 78 5.51 -10.60 5.92
N TRP A 79 5.52 -9.67 4.97
CA TRP A 79 4.87 -9.83 3.69
C TRP A 79 5.67 -10.75 2.77
N VAL A 80 7.00 -10.56 2.73
CA VAL A 80 7.92 -11.48 2.03
C VAL A 80 7.80 -12.90 2.57
N LEU A 81 7.71 -13.05 3.90
CA LEU A 81 7.52 -14.36 4.51
C LEU A 81 6.15 -14.97 4.16
N TYR A 82 5.09 -14.16 4.16
CA TYR A 82 3.75 -14.60 3.77
C TYR A 82 3.73 -15.13 2.32
N GLU A 83 4.27 -14.38 1.36
CA GLU A 83 4.36 -14.82 -0.03
C GLU A 83 5.15 -16.11 -0.18
N LYS A 84 6.31 -16.20 0.49
CA LYS A 84 7.14 -17.40 0.45
C LYS A 84 6.44 -18.64 0.97
N VAL A 85 5.60 -18.50 2.00
CA VAL A 85 4.93 -19.64 2.65
C VAL A 85 3.63 -20.02 1.94
N TYR A 86 2.88 -19.05 1.41
CA TYR A 86 1.54 -19.28 0.86
C TYR A 86 1.43 -19.08 -0.65
N GLY A 87 2.52 -18.72 -1.34
CA GLY A 87 2.59 -18.64 -2.80
C GLY A 87 1.78 -17.51 -3.41
N ALA A 88 1.48 -16.45 -2.65
CA ALA A 88 0.75 -15.31 -3.18
C ALA A 88 1.61 -14.54 -4.19
N GLN A 89 1.14 -14.44 -5.44
CA GLN A 89 1.70 -13.51 -6.41
C GLN A 89 0.99 -12.17 -6.29
N ARG A 90 1.78 -11.11 -6.08
CA ARG A 90 1.29 -9.77 -5.79
C ARG A 90 1.52 -8.82 -6.96
N GLY A 91 1.00 -7.61 -6.82
CA GLY A 91 0.98 -6.57 -7.83
C GLY A 91 2.30 -5.83 -7.94
N LEU A 92 2.23 -4.65 -8.57
CA LEU A 92 3.40 -3.90 -9.02
C LEU A 92 4.47 -3.65 -7.95
N PHE A 93 4.08 -3.45 -6.69
CA PHE A 93 5.01 -3.20 -5.58
C PHE A 93 5.91 -4.41 -5.24
N PHE A 94 5.46 -5.62 -5.58
CA PHE A 94 6.17 -6.89 -5.33
C PHE A 94 6.80 -7.48 -6.59
N MET A 95 6.64 -6.84 -7.75
CA MET A 95 7.29 -7.25 -8.99
C MET A 95 8.71 -6.67 -9.04
N ASP A 96 9.64 -7.39 -9.66
CA ASP A 96 11.02 -6.96 -9.90
C ASP A 96 11.39 -7.08 -11.39
N GLY A 97 12.50 -6.45 -11.77
CA GLY A 97 13.12 -6.66 -13.08
C GLY A 97 12.24 -6.27 -14.27
N GLU A 98 12.22 -7.13 -15.28
CA GLU A 98 11.48 -6.90 -16.54
C GLU A 98 9.97 -6.95 -16.35
N GLU A 99 9.47 -7.83 -15.48
CA GLU A 99 8.03 -7.92 -15.15
C GLU A 99 7.55 -6.59 -14.55
N TRP A 100 8.29 -6.04 -13.59
CA TRP A 100 7.99 -4.72 -13.02
C TRP A 100 8.02 -3.65 -14.09
N LEU A 101 9.08 -3.55 -14.89
CA LEU A 101 9.24 -2.47 -15.85
C LEU A 101 8.16 -2.49 -16.93
N HIS A 102 7.81 -3.68 -17.42
CA HIS A 102 6.76 -3.86 -18.42
C HIS A 102 5.42 -3.33 -17.90
N ASN A 103 4.97 -3.83 -16.75
CA ASN A 103 3.70 -3.45 -16.15
C ASN A 103 3.69 -1.97 -15.70
N ARG A 104 4.79 -1.48 -15.14
CA ARG A 104 4.95 -0.08 -14.73
C ARG A 104 4.81 0.88 -15.90
N ARG A 105 5.40 0.53 -17.06
CA ARG A 105 5.30 1.35 -18.27
C ARG A 105 3.88 1.47 -18.77
N ILE A 106 3.10 0.38 -18.73
CA ILE A 106 1.68 0.40 -19.13
C ILE A 106 0.90 1.34 -18.20
N LEU A 107 1.02 1.15 -16.88
CA LEU A 107 0.31 1.98 -15.90
C LEU A 107 0.68 3.47 -15.97
N ASN A 108 1.95 3.78 -16.23
CA ASN A 108 2.42 5.17 -16.34
C ASN A 108 1.72 5.94 -17.48
N LYS A 109 1.26 5.26 -18.54
CA LYS A 109 0.50 5.90 -19.63
C LYS A 109 -0.80 6.52 -19.14
N PHE A 110 -1.37 6.00 -18.07
CA PHE A 110 -2.69 6.38 -17.56
C PHE A 110 -2.63 7.14 -16.23
N LEU A 111 -1.65 6.83 -15.36
CA LEU A 111 -1.57 7.38 -14.01
C LEU A 111 -0.61 8.57 -13.86
N LEU A 112 0.38 8.71 -14.75
CA LEU A 112 1.43 9.73 -14.62
C LEU A 112 1.55 10.65 -15.85
N LYS A 113 0.88 10.29 -16.95
CA LYS A 113 0.86 11.14 -18.14
C LYS A 113 -0.31 12.10 -18.00
N GLU A 114 -0.08 13.38 -18.26
CA GLU A 114 -1.16 14.33 -18.55
C GLU A 114 -1.87 13.83 -19.83
N SER A 115 -2.91 13.02 -19.66
CA SER A 115 -3.85 12.71 -20.73
C SER A 115 -4.68 13.95 -21.02
N GLY A 116 -5.13 14.12 -22.26
CA GLY A 116 -6.04 15.22 -22.63
C GLY A 116 -7.40 15.16 -21.93
N ASP A 117 -7.77 13.98 -21.41
CA ASP A 117 -8.97 13.76 -20.59
C ASP A 117 -8.61 13.63 -19.11
N ASP A 118 -9.30 14.40 -18.25
CA ASP A 118 -9.15 14.39 -16.78
C ASP A 118 -10.10 13.38 -16.11
N TRP A 119 -10.18 12.17 -16.67
CA TRP A 119 -11.09 11.12 -16.19
C TRP A 119 -10.81 10.70 -14.73
N ILE A 120 -9.56 10.85 -14.26
CA ILE A 120 -9.18 10.61 -12.87
C ILE A 120 -9.77 11.72 -11.98
N GLY A 121 -9.58 12.99 -12.36
CA GLY A 121 -10.11 14.14 -11.64
C GLY A 121 -11.64 14.09 -11.53
N GLU A 122 -12.33 13.80 -12.63
CA GLU A 122 -13.79 13.62 -12.65
C GLU A 122 -14.26 12.50 -11.70
N SER A 123 -13.56 11.36 -11.69
CA SER A 123 -13.87 10.24 -10.79
C SER A 123 -13.66 10.62 -9.33
N ILE A 124 -12.61 11.39 -9.02
CA ILE A 124 -12.34 11.89 -7.66
C ILE A 124 -13.42 12.89 -7.25
N GLU A 125 -13.69 13.90 -8.05
CA GLU A 125 -14.65 14.98 -7.76
C GLU A 125 -16.04 14.41 -7.50
N LYS A 126 -16.51 13.51 -8.38
CA LYS A 126 -17.79 12.81 -8.21
C LYS A 126 -17.84 12.06 -6.88
N THR A 127 -16.81 11.26 -6.59
CA THR A 127 -16.79 10.42 -5.37
C THR A 127 -16.80 11.26 -4.10
N VAL A 128 -16.02 12.35 -4.07
CA VAL A 128 -15.96 13.28 -2.95
C VAL A 128 -17.32 13.97 -2.79
N THR A 129 -17.91 14.46 -3.88
CA THR A 129 -19.21 15.14 -3.87
C THR A 129 -20.32 14.23 -3.33
N ASP A 130 -20.42 13.00 -3.85
CA ASP A 130 -21.40 12.00 -3.41
C ASP A 130 -21.24 11.68 -1.91
N THR A 131 -19.99 11.56 -1.45
CA THR A 131 -19.69 11.29 -0.03
C THR A 131 -20.10 12.46 0.87
N MET A 132 -19.78 13.70 0.47
CA MET A 132 -20.14 14.91 1.21
C MET A 132 -21.66 15.09 1.28
N GLN A 133 -22.38 14.82 0.18
CA GLN A 133 -23.84 14.85 0.16
C GLN A 133 -24.44 13.79 1.10
N SER A 134 -23.88 12.57 1.12
CA SER A 134 -24.30 11.52 2.05
C SER A 134 -24.14 11.94 3.50
N TRP A 135 -23.00 12.56 3.86
CA TRP A 135 -22.78 13.09 5.21
C TRP A 135 -23.78 14.18 5.56
N LYS A 136 -24.03 15.12 4.64
CA LYS A 136 -24.99 16.20 4.83
C LYS A 136 -26.41 15.66 5.08
N LEU A 137 -26.87 14.74 4.24
CA LEU A 137 -28.19 14.12 4.37
C LEU A 137 -28.35 13.36 5.69
N ASN A 138 -27.31 12.65 6.14
CA ASN A 138 -27.31 11.96 7.43
C ASN A 138 -27.48 12.95 8.61
N LEU A 139 -26.80 14.09 8.57
CA LEU A 139 -26.93 15.14 9.59
C LEU A 139 -28.32 15.80 9.56
N GLU A 140 -28.86 16.09 8.37
CA GLU A 140 -30.20 16.67 8.20
C GLU A 140 -31.30 15.75 8.74
N ASN A 141 -31.12 14.43 8.63
CA ASN A 141 -32.02 13.42 9.17
C ASN A 141 -31.86 13.17 10.69
N GLY A 142 -31.10 14.03 11.40
CA GLY A 142 -30.86 13.91 12.84
C GLY A 142 -29.84 12.84 13.22
N GLY A 143 -29.10 12.30 12.24
CA GLY A 143 -27.98 11.41 12.47
C GLY A 143 -26.79 12.11 13.12
N ARG A 144 -25.83 11.33 13.62
CA ARG A 144 -24.56 11.86 14.13
C ARG A 144 -23.52 11.88 13.01
N PHE A 145 -22.62 12.87 13.08
CA PHE A 145 -21.45 12.86 12.21
C PHE A 145 -20.66 11.57 12.43
N PRO A 146 -20.25 10.85 11.37
CA PRO A 146 -19.56 9.59 11.54
C PRO A 146 -18.12 9.80 12.04
N ASN A 147 -17.44 8.71 12.42
CA ASN A 147 -16.04 8.77 12.85
C ASN A 147 -15.14 9.16 11.66
N ILE A 148 -14.58 10.37 11.68
CA ILE A 148 -13.83 10.93 10.54
C ILE A 148 -12.71 10.01 10.05
N ASP A 149 -11.97 9.35 10.93
CA ASP A 149 -10.89 8.44 10.53
C ASP A 149 -11.45 7.29 9.69
N SER A 150 -12.50 6.61 10.14
CA SER A 150 -13.12 5.52 9.38
C SER A 150 -13.74 6.01 8.07
N GLU A 151 -14.30 7.22 8.07
CA GLU A 151 -14.87 7.83 6.87
C GLU A 151 -13.82 8.17 5.82
N LEU A 152 -12.65 8.67 6.22
CA LEU A 152 -11.57 9.01 5.31
C LEU A 152 -10.95 7.77 4.67
N TYR A 153 -10.80 6.67 5.42
CA TYR A 153 -10.40 5.37 4.85
C TYR A 153 -11.44 4.86 3.84
N ARG A 154 -12.73 5.01 4.16
CA ARG A 154 -13.80 4.61 3.23
C ARG A 154 -13.80 5.49 1.98
N LEU A 155 -13.69 6.81 2.13
CA LEU A 155 -13.59 7.75 1.02
C LEU A 155 -12.39 7.41 0.13
N SER A 156 -11.21 7.19 0.70
CA SER A 156 -10.01 6.80 -0.03
C SER A 156 -10.21 5.49 -0.82
N THR A 157 -10.79 4.47 -0.17
CA THR A 157 -11.08 3.17 -0.81
C THR A 157 -12.10 3.34 -1.96
N ASN A 158 -13.14 4.15 -1.75
CA ASN A 158 -14.14 4.43 -2.77
C ASN A 158 -13.56 5.20 -3.96
N VAL A 159 -12.67 6.18 -3.71
CA VAL A 159 -12.00 6.95 -4.76
C VAL A 159 -11.19 6.03 -5.64
N ILE A 160 -10.34 5.17 -5.08
CA ILE A 160 -9.53 4.26 -5.91
C ILE A 160 -10.40 3.27 -6.68
N VAL A 161 -11.47 2.76 -6.06
CA VAL A 161 -12.44 1.86 -6.70
C VAL A 161 -13.17 2.54 -7.86
N ASN A 162 -13.58 3.79 -7.69
CA ASN A 162 -14.23 4.56 -8.74
C ASN A 162 -13.25 4.95 -9.85
N ILE A 163 -11.98 5.21 -9.57
CA ILE A 163 -10.93 5.36 -10.60
C ILE A 163 -10.76 4.04 -11.39
N LEU A 164 -10.82 2.89 -10.71
CA LEU A 164 -10.67 1.58 -11.36
C LEU A 164 -11.82 1.26 -12.32
N LEU A 165 -13.04 1.60 -11.91
CA LEU A 165 -14.27 1.39 -12.68
C LEU A 165 -14.53 2.47 -13.74
N GLY A 166 -14.28 3.73 -13.38
CA GLY A 166 -14.64 4.93 -14.13
C GLY A 166 -15.97 5.55 -13.70
N THR A 167 -16.38 6.63 -14.37
CA THR A 167 -17.52 7.48 -13.98
C THR A 167 -18.87 6.80 -14.20
N HIS A 168 -18.93 5.84 -15.13
CA HIS A 168 -20.10 5.02 -15.45
C HIS A 168 -20.08 3.62 -14.81
N GLY A 169 -19.18 3.41 -13.84
CA GLY A 169 -19.02 2.13 -13.15
C GLY A 169 -20.30 1.59 -12.49
N LEU A 170 -20.36 0.25 -12.39
CA LEU A 170 -21.41 -0.59 -11.77
C LEU A 170 -22.34 0.15 -10.79
N GLU A 171 -23.66 0.04 -11.01
CA GLU A 171 -24.64 0.41 -9.99
C GLU A 171 -24.25 -0.24 -8.66
N GLN A 172 -23.95 0.59 -7.66
CA GLN A 172 -23.47 0.14 -6.35
C GLN A 172 -24.60 -0.58 -5.62
N SER A 173 -24.71 -1.88 -5.86
CA SER A 173 -25.62 -2.73 -5.08
C SER A 173 -25.27 -2.65 -3.60
N ARG A 174 -26.26 -2.88 -2.73
CA ARG A 174 -26.02 -2.97 -1.28
C ARG A 174 -24.91 -3.97 -0.94
N HIS A 175 -24.86 -5.10 -1.65
CA HIS A 175 -23.80 -6.10 -1.47
C HIS A 175 -22.41 -5.56 -1.79
N TYR A 176 -22.28 -4.78 -2.87
CA TYR A 176 -21.03 -4.17 -3.27
C TYR A 176 -20.52 -3.17 -2.22
N ASN A 177 -21.41 -2.31 -1.71
CA ASN A 177 -21.08 -1.35 -0.64
C ASN A 177 -20.65 -2.04 0.66
N GLU A 178 -21.30 -3.14 1.03
CA GLU A 178 -20.90 -3.95 2.18
C GLU A 178 -19.49 -4.57 1.97
N MET A 179 -19.18 -5.07 0.76
CA MET A 179 -17.84 -5.57 0.43
C MET A 179 -16.76 -4.49 0.47
N LEU A 180 -17.05 -3.29 -0.03
CA LEU A 180 -16.13 -2.15 0.05
C LEU A 180 -15.87 -1.70 1.48
N SER A 181 -16.90 -1.68 2.32
CA SER A 181 -16.74 -1.37 3.74
C SER A 181 -15.84 -2.40 4.44
N MET A 182 -16.09 -3.69 4.21
CA MET A 182 -15.24 -4.76 4.75
C MET A 182 -13.80 -4.67 4.23
N LEU A 183 -13.63 -4.30 2.97
CA LEU A 183 -12.30 -4.12 2.38
C LEU A 183 -11.56 -2.98 3.08
N SER A 184 -12.18 -1.81 3.23
CA SER A 184 -11.62 -0.65 3.93
C SER A 184 -11.15 -1.01 5.35
N ASP A 185 -12.00 -1.72 6.11
CA ASP A 185 -11.65 -2.18 7.46
C ASP A 185 -10.48 -3.18 7.45
N SER A 186 -10.48 -4.09 6.47
CA SER A 186 -9.40 -5.07 6.30
C SER A 186 -8.06 -4.39 5.97
N VAL A 187 -8.07 -3.36 5.11
CA VAL A 187 -6.89 -2.58 4.70
C VAL A 187 -6.30 -1.84 5.90
N LYS A 188 -7.12 -1.24 6.76
CA LYS A 188 -6.63 -0.65 8.02
C LYS A 188 -5.99 -1.71 8.93
N LYS A 189 -6.61 -2.89 9.03
CA LYS A 189 -6.15 -3.98 9.90
C LYS A 189 -4.82 -4.60 9.43
N ILE A 190 -4.59 -4.73 8.13
CA ILE A 190 -3.35 -5.30 7.57
C ILE A 190 -2.11 -4.42 7.88
N PHE A 191 -2.21 -3.09 7.80
CA PHE A 191 -1.09 -2.20 8.19
C PHE A 191 -0.85 -2.18 9.69
N TYR A 192 -1.92 -2.18 10.48
CA TYR A 192 -1.82 -2.28 11.94
C TYR A 192 -1.14 -3.59 12.40
N THR A 193 -1.55 -4.72 11.83
CA THR A 193 -0.95 -6.04 12.16
C THR A 193 0.46 -6.18 11.61
N THR A 194 0.78 -5.60 10.45
CA THR A 194 2.16 -5.50 9.93
C THR A 194 3.06 -4.76 10.92
N THR A 195 2.60 -3.64 11.46
CA THR A 195 3.39 -2.80 12.37
C THR A 195 3.79 -3.54 13.65
N LYS A 196 2.91 -4.40 14.16
CA LYS A 196 3.19 -5.26 15.34
C LYS A 196 4.32 -6.26 15.09
N LEU A 197 4.57 -6.64 13.83
CA LEU A 197 5.58 -7.63 13.47
C LEU A 197 6.98 -7.04 13.25
N TYR A 198 7.13 -5.73 13.00
CA TYR A 198 8.44 -5.10 12.73
C TYR A 198 9.46 -5.26 13.88
N SER A 199 8.97 -5.29 15.12
CA SER A 199 9.82 -5.31 16.32
C SER A 199 10.19 -6.73 16.77
N ILE A 200 9.60 -7.77 16.19
CA ILE A 200 9.70 -9.15 16.70
C ILE A 200 10.30 -10.11 15.66
N PRO A 201 10.88 -11.26 16.08
CA PRO A 201 11.43 -12.24 15.14
C PRO A 201 10.32 -12.96 14.33
N VAL A 202 9.88 -12.36 13.21
CA VAL A 202 8.69 -12.81 12.46
C VAL A 202 8.74 -14.28 12.03
N LYS A 203 9.91 -14.81 11.67
CA LYS A 203 10.09 -16.24 11.32
C LYS A 203 9.75 -17.17 12.47
N TRP A 204 10.06 -16.79 13.72
CA TRP A 204 9.69 -17.57 14.89
C TRP A 204 8.20 -17.46 15.18
N CYS A 205 7.64 -16.25 15.06
CA CYS A 205 6.19 -16.04 15.19
C CYS A 205 5.39 -16.89 14.20
N GLN A 206 5.87 -16.99 12.95
CA GLN A 206 5.28 -17.83 11.92
C GLN A 206 5.44 -19.33 12.23
N LYS A 207 6.65 -19.80 12.54
CA LYS A 207 6.91 -21.23 12.83
C LYS A 207 6.15 -21.75 14.03
N LEU A 208 6.05 -20.95 15.09
CA LEU A 208 5.30 -21.29 16.30
C LEU A 208 3.81 -20.95 16.19
N ASN A 209 3.38 -20.45 15.03
CA ASN A 209 2.01 -20.02 14.75
C ASN A 209 1.42 -19.11 15.84
N LEU A 210 2.20 -18.13 16.33
CA LEU A 210 1.79 -17.25 17.42
C LEU A 210 0.61 -16.37 17.00
N LYS A 211 -0.19 -15.90 17.98
CA LYS A 211 -1.39 -15.07 17.71
C LYS A 211 -1.08 -13.87 16.81
N VAL A 212 0.03 -13.18 17.05
CA VAL A 212 0.44 -12.00 16.26
C VAL A 212 0.66 -12.33 14.78
N TRP A 213 1.13 -13.54 14.46
CA TRP A 213 1.27 -13.99 13.09
C TRP A 213 -0.07 -14.40 12.48
N ARG A 214 -0.92 -15.10 13.24
CA ARG A 214 -2.28 -15.47 12.79
C ARG A 214 -3.12 -14.24 12.47
N ASP A 215 -3.12 -13.25 13.36
CA ASP A 215 -3.86 -12.00 13.17
C ASP A 215 -3.41 -11.27 11.89
N PHE A 216 -2.09 -11.22 11.63
CA PHE A 216 -1.53 -10.67 10.39
C PHE A 216 -1.97 -11.48 9.16
N LYS A 217 -1.76 -12.81 9.21
CA LYS A 217 -2.13 -13.72 8.11
C LYS A 217 -3.61 -13.59 7.74
N GLU A 218 -4.51 -13.66 8.73
CA GLU A 218 -5.95 -13.53 8.53
C GLU A 218 -6.32 -12.18 7.90
N SER A 219 -5.62 -11.10 8.29
CA SER A 219 -5.84 -9.77 7.71
C SER A 219 -5.40 -9.72 6.25
N VAL A 220 -4.21 -10.27 5.93
CA VAL A 220 -3.71 -10.38 4.55
C VAL A 220 -4.65 -11.24 3.69
N ASP A 221 -5.07 -12.39 4.19
CA ASP A 221 -5.98 -13.30 3.49
C ASP A 221 -7.30 -12.60 3.15
N LEU A 222 -7.91 -11.94 4.13
CA LEU A 222 -9.19 -11.24 3.95
C LEU A 222 -9.05 -10.09 2.94
N SER A 223 -8.04 -9.23 3.08
CA SER A 223 -7.82 -8.10 2.17
C SER A 223 -7.57 -8.56 0.73
N LEU A 224 -6.71 -9.57 0.53
CA LEU A 224 -6.45 -10.11 -0.80
C LEU A 224 -7.68 -10.81 -1.38
N PHE A 225 -8.46 -11.53 -0.57
CA PHE A 225 -9.69 -12.17 -1.02
C PHE A 225 -10.72 -11.14 -1.50
N LEU A 226 -11.01 -10.12 -0.68
CA LEU A 226 -11.97 -9.07 -1.01
C LEU A 226 -11.53 -8.27 -2.23
N ALA A 227 -10.27 -7.82 -2.26
CA ALA A 227 -9.74 -7.04 -3.38
C ALA A 227 -9.77 -7.84 -4.69
N LYS A 228 -9.40 -9.13 -4.67
CA LYS A 228 -9.50 -10.00 -5.85
C LYS A 228 -10.94 -10.23 -6.28
N LYS A 229 -11.87 -10.43 -5.34
CA LYS A 229 -13.29 -10.63 -5.64
C LYS A 229 -13.87 -9.40 -6.34
N ILE A 230 -13.67 -8.22 -5.74
CA ILE A 230 -14.10 -6.94 -6.29
C ILE A 230 -13.48 -6.70 -7.67
N THR A 231 -12.17 -6.93 -7.81
CA THR A 231 -11.49 -6.75 -9.11
C THR A 231 -12.06 -7.67 -10.19
N ARG A 232 -12.36 -8.93 -9.86
CA ARG A 232 -12.94 -9.87 -10.84
C ARG A 232 -14.33 -9.43 -11.28
N GLU A 233 -15.16 -8.94 -10.36
CA GLU A 233 -16.47 -8.36 -10.69
C GLU A 233 -16.31 -7.17 -11.65
N MET A 234 -15.35 -6.27 -11.38
CA MET A 234 -15.04 -5.13 -12.26
C MET A 234 -14.54 -5.58 -13.65
N ILE A 235 -13.71 -6.63 -13.74
CA ILE A 235 -13.20 -7.15 -15.01
C ILE A 235 -14.34 -7.75 -15.85
N VAL A 236 -15.33 -8.40 -15.23
CA VAL A 236 -16.48 -8.95 -15.94
C VAL A 236 -17.33 -7.83 -16.55
N SER A 237 -17.50 -6.72 -15.83
CA SER A 237 -18.25 -5.54 -16.30
C SER A 237 -17.40 -4.52 -17.07
N LYS A 238 -16.18 -4.87 -17.51
CA LYS A 238 -15.22 -3.91 -18.11
C LYS A 238 -15.73 -3.18 -19.36
N ASN A 239 -16.66 -3.78 -20.10
CA ASN A 239 -17.21 -3.18 -21.32
C ASN A 239 -18.16 -2.01 -21.01
N GLU A 240 -18.70 -1.96 -19.79
CA GLU A 240 -19.56 -0.91 -19.27
C GLU A 240 -18.75 0.16 -18.52
N SER A 241 -17.45 -0.07 -18.34
CA SER A 241 -16.53 0.76 -17.58
C SER A 241 -15.69 1.64 -18.51
N ASP A 242 -15.15 2.74 -18.01
CA ASP A 242 -14.24 3.65 -18.71
C ASP A 242 -13.00 4.04 -17.85
N GLY A 243 -12.89 3.41 -16.68
CA GLY A 243 -11.77 3.57 -15.76
C GLY A 243 -10.52 2.75 -16.11
N LEU A 244 -9.62 2.66 -15.13
CA LEU A 244 -8.29 2.08 -15.31
C LEU A 244 -8.32 0.61 -15.77
N ILE A 245 -9.31 -0.19 -15.34
CA ILE A 245 -9.38 -1.62 -15.69
C ILE A 245 -9.59 -1.83 -17.19
N LYS A 246 -10.47 -1.04 -17.81
CA LYS A 246 -10.66 -1.09 -19.26
C LYS A 246 -9.40 -0.66 -19.98
N ARG A 247 -8.77 0.44 -19.57
CA ARG A 247 -7.54 0.96 -20.16
C ARG A 247 -6.37 -0.03 -20.09
N MET A 248 -6.23 -0.76 -18.97
CA MET A 248 -5.26 -1.86 -18.87
C MET A 248 -5.59 -3.05 -19.77
N THR A 249 -6.89 -3.36 -19.93
CA THR A 249 -7.34 -4.41 -20.85
C THR A 249 -7.04 -4.05 -22.31
N GLU A 250 -7.20 -2.79 -22.70
CA GLU A 250 -6.90 -2.27 -24.04
C GLU A 250 -5.41 -2.29 -24.37
N GLU A 251 -4.54 -2.36 -23.35
CA GLU A 251 -3.09 -2.57 -23.47
C GLU A 251 -2.70 -4.05 -23.40
N ASP A 252 -3.65 -4.96 -23.69
CA ASP A 252 -3.47 -6.42 -23.75
C ASP A 252 -2.95 -7.06 -22.44
N MET A 253 -3.16 -6.39 -21.30
CA MET A 253 -2.76 -6.93 -20.01
C MET A 253 -3.67 -8.10 -19.61
N SER A 254 -3.08 -9.22 -19.18
CA SER A 254 -3.88 -10.39 -18.82
C SER A 254 -4.77 -10.12 -17.59
N PRO A 255 -5.97 -10.74 -17.51
CA PRO A 255 -6.86 -10.57 -16.36
C PRO A 255 -6.20 -10.94 -15.02
N GLU A 256 -5.25 -11.88 -15.03
CA GLU A 256 -4.50 -12.28 -13.84
C GLU A 256 -3.53 -11.19 -13.37
N ILE A 257 -2.81 -10.55 -14.30
CA ILE A 257 -1.91 -9.44 -13.97
C ILE A 257 -2.72 -8.21 -13.52
N ILE A 258 -3.82 -7.88 -14.21
CA ILE A 258 -4.75 -6.82 -13.79
C ILE A 258 -5.23 -7.10 -12.37
N THR A 259 -5.68 -8.33 -12.08
CA THR A 259 -6.16 -8.72 -10.75
C THR A 259 -5.09 -8.50 -9.67
N ARG A 260 -3.84 -8.88 -9.94
CA ARG A 260 -2.72 -8.69 -9.00
C ARG A 260 -2.42 -7.21 -8.76
N ILE A 261 -2.31 -6.42 -9.81
CA ILE A 261 -1.99 -4.98 -9.75
C ILE A 261 -3.08 -4.20 -9.04
N VAL A 262 -4.34 -4.40 -9.44
CA VAL A 262 -5.49 -3.69 -8.87
C VAL A 262 -5.69 -4.05 -7.41
N SER A 263 -5.57 -5.33 -7.05
CA SER A 263 -5.71 -5.74 -5.65
C SER A 263 -4.71 -5.01 -4.74
N ASP A 264 -3.47 -4.86 -5.20
CA ASP A 264 -2.45 -4.13 -4.46
C ASP A 264 -2.62 -2.63 -4.48
N LEU A 265 -3.12 -2.07 -5.59
CA LEU A 265 -3.42 -0.65 -5.69
C LEU A 265 -4.51 -0.25 -4.67
N ILE A 266 -5.56 -1.06 -4.52
CA ILE A 266 -6.61 -0.82 -3.53
C ILE A 266 -6.05 -0.90 -2.12
N ILE A 267 -5.25 -1.93 -1.82
CA ILE A 267 -4.63 -2.09 -0.49
C ILE A 267 -3.69 -0.92 -0.17
N ALA A 268 -2.88 -0.47 -1.14
CA ALA A 268 -1.93 0.62 -0.93
C ALA A 268 -2.65 1.96 -0.74
N ALA A 269 -3.62 2.28 -1.59
CA ALA A 269 -4.27 3.59 -1.60
C ALA A 269 -5.08 3.86 -0.32
N GLY A 270 -5.78 2.84 0.21
CA GLY A 270 -6.71 2.97 1.32
C GLY A 270 -6.08 3.51 2.61
N ASP A 271 -4.84 3.13 2.92
CA ASP A 271 -4.13 3.60 4.12
C ASP A 271 -3.39 4.93 3.88
N THR A 272 -2.76 5.09 2.71
CA THR A 272 -1.92 6.28 2.46
C THR A 272 -2.73 7.55 2.29
N VAL A 273 -3.85 7.52 1.58
CA VAL A 273 -4.63 8.74 1.31
C VAL A 273 -5.51 9.07 2.51
N GLY A 274 -6.12 8.07 3.14
CA GLY A 274 -6.96 8.26 4.33
C GLY A 274 -6.23 8.83 5.56
N MET A 275 -4.89 8.81 5.57
CA MET A 275 -4.05 9.37 6.64
C MET A 275 -3.46 10.76 6.32
N ILE A 276 -3.54 11.21 5.06
CA ILE A 276 -2.97 12.49 4.60
C ILE A 276 -4.06 13.57 4.47
N VAL A 277 -5.26 13.17 4.04
CA VAL A 277 -6.44 14.04 3.88
C VAL A 277 -7.09 14.31 5.24
#